data_AF-A0A399WYF5-F1
#
_entry.id   AF-A0A399WYF5-F1
#
_cell.length_a   1.000
_cell.length_b   1.000
_cell.length_c   1.000
_cell.angle_alpha   90.00
_cell.angle_beta   90.00
_cell.angle_gamma   90.00
#
_symmetry.space_group_name_H-M   'P 1'
#
loop_
_entity.id
_entity.type
_entity.pdbx_description
1 polymer ?
#
loop_
_entity_poly.entity_id
_entity_poly.type
_entity_poly.pdbx_seq_one_letter_code
_entity_poly.pdbx_strand_id
1 'polypeptide(L)'
;MPGQDADDFKPKRRARKPHPERVLKVCPLCATVNVSSASECFRCGWDGDFDTDAGRVQTRVHRIFTPDPRFREALKNGAKAVVSWILKAL
;
A
#
# COMPACT_ATOMS: atom_id res chain seq x y z
N MET A 1 28.34 32.04 35.62
CA MET A 1 28.44 31.28 34.36
C MET A 1 27.07 30.70 34.07
N PRO A 2 26.30 31.20 33.08
CA PRO A 2 25.00 30.63 32.75
C PRO A 2 25.19 29.44 31.81
N GLY A 3 24.77 28.24 32.23
CA GLY A 3 24.69 27.05 31.40
C GLY A 3 23.46 27.14 30.51
N GLN A 4 23.67 27.13 29.19
CA GLN A 4 22.62 27.08 28.18
C GLN A 4 22.32 25.61 27.88
N ASP A 5 21.34 25.05 28.58
CA ASP A 5 20.80 23.74 28.23
C ASP A 5 19.74 23.96 27.14
N ALA A 6 20.20 23.89 25.89
CA ALA A 6 19.33 23.81 24.73
C ALA A 6 18.70 22.40 24.71
N ASP A 7 17.46 22.31 25.18
CA ASP A 7 16.64 21.11 25.02
C ASP A 7 16.38 20.83 23.53
N ASP A 8 17.15 19.87 23.00
CA ASP A 8 17.06 19.28 21.67
C ASP A 8 15.71 18.56 21.53
N PHE A 9 14.65 19.29 21.15
CA PHE A 9 13.35 18.69 20.86
C PHE A 9 13.41 17.92 19.53
N LYS A 10 13.90 16.68 19.58
CA LYS A 10 13.73 15.71 18.49
C LYS A 10 12.34 15.09 18.55
N PRO A 11 11.44 15.37 17.59
CA PRO A 11 10.14 14.72 17.55
C PRO A 11 10.35 13.22 17.33
N LYS A 12 10.03 12.43 18.37
CA LYS A 12 10.04 10.96 18.30
C LYS A 12 8.99 10.52 17.28
N ARG A 13 9.40 10.30 16.04
CA ARG A 13 8.57 9.68 14.99
C ARG A 13 8.13 8.33 15.53
N ARG A 14 6.88 8.25 16.02
CA ARG A 14 6.30 7.00 16.51
C ARG A 14 6.29 6.03 15.34
N ALA A 15 7.02 4.93 15.48
CA ALA A 15 6.98 3.83 14.52
C ALA A 15 5.51 3.37 14.38
N ARG A 16 4.94 3.46 13.18
CA ARG A 16 3.63 2.89 12.89
C ARG A 16 3.71 1.38 13.16
N LYS A 17 3.01 0.90 14.18
CA LYS A 17 2.84 -0.54 14.38
C LYS A 17 2.07 -1.09 13.16
N PRO A 18 2.52 -2.19 12.53
CA PRO A 18 1.73 -2.83 11.48
C PRO A 18 0.40 -3.27 12.07
N HIS A 19 -0.72 -2.82 11.50
CA HIS A 19 -2.04 -3.26 11.92
C HIS A 19 -2.16 -4.77 11.58
N PRO A 20 -2.44 -5.65 12.56
CA PRO A 20 -2.53 -7.09 12.34
C PRO A 20 -3.70 -7.51 11.44
N GLU A 21 -4.60 -6.57 11.11
CA GLU A 21 -5.92 -6.84 10.51
C GLU A 21 -5.94 -6.71 8.98
N ARG A 22 -4.77 -6.55 8.34
CA ARG A 22 -4.67 -6.38 6.87
C ARG A 22 -3.58 -7.25 6.25
N VAL A 23 -3.46 -8.50 6.68
CA VAL A 23 -2.56 -9.46 6.04
C VAL A 23 -3.26 -10.01 4.80
N LEU A 24 -2.81 -9.60 3.61
CA LEU A 24 -3.27 -10.21 2.37
C LEU A 24 -2.63 -11.59 2.22
N LYS A 25 -3.33 -12.50 1.56
CA LYS A 25 -2.87 -13.87 1.29
C LYS A 25 -3.12 -14.26 -0.16
N VAL A 26 -2.35 -15.19 -0.70
CA VAL A 26 -2.40 -15.56 -2.12
C VAL A 26 -2.89 -17.00 -2.26
N CYS A 27 -3.87 -17.22 -3.13
CA CYS A 27 -4.31 -18.57 -3.45
C CYS A 27 -3.20 -19.32 -4.21
N PRO A 28 -2.77 -20.52 -3.77
CA PRO A 28 -1.73 -21.27 -4.45
C PRO A 28 -2.18 -21.81 -5.82
N LEU A 29 -3.49 -22.00 -6.04
CA LEU A 29 -4.02 -22.52 -7.30
C LEU A 29 -4.12 -21.45 -8.39
N CYS A 30 -4.80 -20.34 -8.12
CA CYS A 30 -5.10 -19.33 -9.12
C CYS A 30 -4.33 -18.01 -8.94
N ALA A 31 -3.45 -17.93 -7.94
CA ALA A 31 -2.65 -16.75 -7.60
C ALA A 31 -3.43 -15.48 -7.27
N THR A 32 -4.73 -15.61 -6.98
CA THR A 32 -5.59 -14.49 -6.57
C THR A 32 -5.19 -14.00 -5.18
N VAL A 33 -5.14 -12.67 -5.00
CA VAL A 33 -4.89 -12.03 -3.71
C VAL A 33 -6.20 -11.93 -2.93
N ASN A 34 -6.26 -12.53 -1.75
CA ASN A 34 -7.40 -12.61 -0.85
C ASN A 34 -7.12 -11.80 0.43
N VAL A 35 -8.19 -11.33 1.08
CA VAL A 35 -8.11 -10.79 2.44
C VAL A 35 -7.85 -11.92 3.43
N SER A 36 -7.18 -11.63 4.55
CA SER A 36 -6.86 -12.63 5.59
C SER A 36 -8.09 -13.43 6.05
N SER A 37 -9.23 -12.75 6.18
CA SER A 37 -10.48 -13.32 6.66
C SER A 37 -11.17 -14.29 5.69
N ALA A 38 -10.76 -14.34 4.41
CA ALA A 38 -11.41 -15.20 3.42
C ALA A 38 -11.08 -16.67 3.68
N SER A 39 -12.04 -17.51 4.07
CA SER A 39 -11.82 -18.95 4.28
C SER A 39 -11.56 -19.72 2.98
N GLU A 40 -12.10 -19.23 1.87
CA GLU A 40 -11.96 -19.79 0.53
C GLU A 40 -11.50 -18.71 -0.46
N CYS A 41 -10.94 -19.14 -1.60
CA CYS A 41 -10.53 -18.21 -2.62
C CYS A 41 -11.75 -17.66 -3.35
N PHE A 42 -11.96 -16.34 -3.30
CA PHE A 42 -13.12 -15.70 -3.95
C PHE A 42 -13.18 -15.87 -5.48
N ARG A 43 -12.09 -16.34 -6.11
CA ARG A 43 -12.03 -16.57 -7.56
C ARG A 43 -12.29 -18.01 -7.96
N CYS A 44 -11.66 -18.97 -7.29
CA CYS A 44 -11.72 -20.38 -7.68
C CYS A 44 -12.37 -21.31 -6.65
N GLY A 45 -12.87 -20.76 -5.54
CA GLY A 45 -13.52 -21.52 -4.47
C GLY A 45 -12.58 -22.44 -3.68
N TRP A 46 -11.26 -22.34 -3.90
CA TRP A 46 -10.30 -23.20 -3.22
C TRP A 46 -10.23 -22.88 -1.73
N ASP A 47 -10.38 -23.90 -0.90
CA ASP A 47 -10.20 -23.86 0.55
C ASP A 47 -8.87 -24.53 0.95
N GLY A 48 -8.23 -24.00 1.99
CA GLY A 48 -6.95 -24.52 2.50
C GLY A 48 -5.94 -23.43 2.86
N ASP A 49 -4.68 -23.84 2.97
CA ASP A 49 -3.57 -22.98 3.39
C ASP A 49 -3.08 -22.02 2.29
N PHE A 50 -3.47 -20.76 2.42
CA PHE A 50 -3.03 -19.71 1.51
C PHE A 50 -1.55 -19.36 1.72
N ASP A 51 -0.92 -18.87 0.66
CA ASP A 51 0.44 -18.33 0.70
C ASP A 51 0.42 -16.93 1.33
N THR A 52 1.02 -16.80 2.51
CA THR A 52 1.13 -15.55 3.27
C THR A 52 2.52 -14.93 3.19
N ASP A 53 3.41 -15.44 2.33
CA ASP A 53 4.74 -14.86 2.16
C ASP A 53 4.63 -13.41 1.69
N ALA A 54 5.21 -12.50 2.46
CA ALA A 54 5.09 -11.06 2.20
C ALA A 54 5.65 -10.67 0.82
N GLY A 55 6.73 -11.32 0.37
CA GLY A 55 7.34 -11.06 -0.93
C GLY A 55 6.43 -11.46 -2.09
N ARG A 56 5.80 -12.63 -1.99
CA ARG A 56 4.84 -13.12 -2.99
C ARG A 56 3.56 -12.33 -2.99
N VAL A 57 3.01 -12.01 -1.82
CA VAL A 57 1.85 -11.13 -1.67
C VAL A 57 2.13 -9.77 -2.31
N GLN A 58 3.25 -9.11 -1.96
CA GLN A 58 3.63 -7.84 -2.57
C GLN A 58 3.81 -7.94 -4.08
N THR A 59 4.45 -8.99 -4.57
CA THR A 59 4.64 -9.21 -6.01
C THR A 59 3.30 -9.32 -6.74
N ARG A 60 2.33 -10.05 -6.16
CA ARG A 60 1.00 -10.23 -6.75
C ARG A 60 0.18 -8.95 -6.68
N VAL A 61 0.18 -8.26 -5.55
CA VAL A 61 -0.44 -6.94 -5.39
C VAL A 61 0.16 -5.98 -6.41
N HIS A 62 1.48 -5.92 -6.53
CA HIS A 62 2.13 -5.07 -7.53
C HIS A 62 1.68 -5.44 -8.93
N ARG A 63 1.56 -6.72 -9.32
CA ARG A 63 1.04 -7.09 -10.65
C ARG A 63 -0.41 -6.65 -10.88
N ILE A 64 -1.27 -6.72 -9.87
CA ILE A 64 -2.68 -6.26 -9.96
C ILE A 64 -2.73 -4.74 -10.10
N PHE A 65 -1.91 -4.03 -9.34
CA PHE A 65 -1.89 -2.57 -9.29
C PHE A 65 -0.80 -1.91 -10.14
N THR A 66 -0.04 -2.67 -10.95
CA THR A 66 0.90 -2.10 -11.92
C THR A 66 0.02 -1.48 -12.96
N PRO A 67 -0.14 -0.14 -12.96
CA PRO A 67 -1.17 0.43 -13.78
C PRO A 67 -0.69 0.32 -15.22
N ASP A 68 -1.62 -0.03 -16.10
CA ASP A 68 -1.43 0.08 -17.53
C ASP A 68 -0.74 1.42 -17.85
N PRO A 69 0.25 1.47 -18.76
CA PRO A 69 0.95 2.71 -19.08
C PRO A 69 0.00 3.88 -19.39
N ARG A 70 -1.16 3.62 -19.99
CA ARG A 70 -2.20 4.63 -20.26
C ARG A 70 -2.86 5.11 -18.98
N PHE A 71 -3.12 4.22 -18.02
CA PHE A 71 -3.64 4.62 -16.71
C PHE A 71 -2.61 5.45 -15.93
N ARG A 72 -1.32 5.08 -15.98
CA ARG A 72 -0.24 5.90 -15.38
C ARG A 72 -0.19 7.29 -16.00
N GLU A 73 -0.31 7.37 -17.32
CA GLU A 73 -0.30 8.63 -18.06
C GLU A 73 -1.54 9.48 -17.75
N ALA A 74 -2.72 8.86 -17.68
CA ALA A 74 -3.96 9.53 -17.28
C ALA A 74 -3.87 10.12 -15.86
N LEU A 75 -3.32 9.37 -14.89
CA LEU A 75 -3.09 9.88 -13.53
C LEU A 75 -2.12 11.07 -13.52
N LYS A 76 -1.01 10.99 -14.26
CA LYS A 76 -0.04 12.10 -14.36
C LYS A 76 -0.70 13.35 -14.95
N ASN A 77 -1.46 13.19 -16.02
CA ASN A 77 -2.09 14.31 -16.70
C ASN A 77 -3.24 14.90 -15.88
N GLY A 78 -4.01 14.07 -15.17
CA GLY A 78 -4.99 14.51 -14.18
C GLY A 78 -4.35 15.31 -13.04
N ALA A 79 -3.26 14.80 -12.46
CA ALA A 79 -2.53 15.51 -11.40
C ALA A 79 -1.98 16.87 -11.88
N LYS A 80 -1.39 16.92 -13.08
CA LYS A 80 -0.94 18.19 -13.69
C LYS A 80 -2.09 19.18 -13.88
N ALA A 81 -3.25 18.71 -14.34
CA ALA A 81 -4.43 19.56 -14.53
C ALA A 81 -4.91 20.16 -13.21
N VAL A 82 -4.96 19.36 -12.14
CA VAL A 82 -5.34 19.83 -10.79
C VAL A 82 -4.35 20.88 -10.28
N VAL A 83 -3.05 20.61 -10.36
CA VAL A 83 -2.02 21.57 -9.91
C VAL A 83 -2.08 22.87 -10.72
N SER A 84 -2.26 22.77 -12.06
CA SER A 84 -2.40 23.94 -12.91
C SER A 84 -3.65 24.76 -12.57
N TRP A 85 -4.76 24.12 -12.21
CA TRP A 85 -5.98 24.81 -11.79
C TRP A 85 -5.77 25.56 -10.47
N ILE A 86 -5.13 24.92 -9.47
CA ILE A 86 -4.80 25.55 -8.19
C ILE A 86 -3.91 26.79 -8.40
N LEU A 87 -2.86 26.67 -9.22
CA LEU A 87 -1.94 27.78 -9.48
C LEU A 87 -2.58 28.95 -10.23
N LYS A 88 -3.66 28.71 -10.99
CA LYS A 88 -4.42 29.77 -11.68
C LYS A 88 -5.52 30.38 -10.81
N ALA A 89 -5.87 29.73 -9.70
CA ALA A 89 -6.90 30.17 -8.77
C ALA A 89 -6.33 30.96 -7.56
N LEU A 90 -4.99 31.08 -7.47
CA LEU A 90 -4.24 31.92 -6.53
C LEU A 90 -3.77 33.19 -7.24
#